data_AF-A0A3N1QKV5-F1
#
_entry.id   AF-A0A3N1QKV5-F1
#
_cell.length_a   1.000
_cell.length_b   1.000
_cell.length_c   1.000
_cell.angle_alpha   90.00
_cell.angle_beta   90.00
_cell.angle_gamma   90.00
#
_symmetry.space_group_name_H-M   'P 1'
#
loop_
_entity.id
_entity.type
_entity.pdbx_description
1 polymer ?
#
loop_
_entity_poly.entity_id
_entity_poly.type
_entity_poly.pdbx_seq_one_letter_code
_entity_poly.pdbx_strand_id
1 'polypeptide(L)'
;MRLRRVLYRVSWIAAFALPLWVLFGRGFFGAPLGFQFFAQLLFVPVLFVGQAVATALVTLRGTNRRTRSVSWSDSGLLAVAWIGQLAAGFFLVDSAAGRTAASAFTVFAGAGASPLSSVLAAAAIMLTVVALAVLIAVSVRRSVRALRQGFVSTTAALDPDRTVTVGPHS
;
A
#
# COMPACT_ATOMS: atom_id res chain seq x y z
N MET A 1 18.95 -0.05 15.54
CA MET A 1 17.65 -0.50 16.10
C MET A 1 16.59 0.61 16.25
N ARG A 2 16.95 1.91 16.31
CA ARG A 2 15.98 3.01 16.43
C ARG A 2 15.12 3.22 15.17
N LEU A 3 15.74 3.18 13.98
CA LEU A 3 15.05 3.37 12.69
C LEU A 3 13.89 2.37 12.45
N ARG A 4 14.08 1.09 12.80
CA ARG A 4 13.00 0.07 12.66
C ARG A 4 11.80 0.35 13.56
N ARG A 5 12.03 0.84 14.79
CA ARG A 5 10.93 1.20 15.72
C ARG A 5 10.18 2.44 15.25
N VAL A 6 10.90 3.43 14.73
CA VAL A 6 10.31 4.64 14.16
C VAL A 6 9.48 4.28 12.94
N LEU A 7 10.02 3.52 11.99
CA LEU A 7 9.28 3.07 10.80
C LEU A 7 8.03 2.26 11.19
N TYR A 8 8.14 1.32 12.13
CA TYR A 8 6.98 0.55 12.59
C TYR A 8 5.88 1.45 13.17
N ARG A 9 6.24 2.40 14.05
CA ARG A 9 5.29 3.34 14.65
C ARG A 9 4.68 4.27 13.61
N VAL A 10 5.50 4.82 12.72
CA VAL A 10 5.05 5.73 11.65
C VAL A 10 4.14 4.99 10.69
N SER A 11 4.45 3.76 10.28
CA SER A 11 3.59 2.98 9.39
C SER A 11 2.26 2.63 10.03
N TRP A 12 2.23 2.33 11.34
CA TRP A 12 0.98 2.12 12.07
C TRP A 12 0.14 3.38 12.13
N ILE A 13 0.75 4.53 12.44
CA ILE A 13 0.04 5.82 12.44
C ILE A 13 -0.45 6.14 11.02
N ALA A 14 0.40 5.97 10.00
CA ALA A 14 0.08 6.23 8.60
C ALA A 14 -1.06 5.36 8.08
N ALA A 15 -1.14 4.09 8.52
CA ALA A 15 -2.22 3.17 8.15
C ALA A 15 -3.60 3.72 8.50
N PHE A 16 -3.74 4.51 9.57
CA PHE A 16 -5.00 5.15 9.95
C PHE A 16 -5.07 6.60 9.48
N ALA A 17 -3.97 7.35 9.64
CA ALA A 17 -3.93 8.76 9.34
C ALA A 17 -4.09 9.06 7.85
N LEU A 18 -3.56 8.23 6.94
CA LEU A 18 -3.65 8.46 5.50
C LEU A 18 -5.04 8.19 4.93
N PRO A 19 -5.73 7.08 5.24
CA PRO A 19 -7.12 6.91 4.83
C PRO A 19 -8.03 7.99 5.41
N LEU A 20 -7.79 8.38 6.68
CA LEU A 20 -8.52 9.46 7.33
C LEU A 20 -8.26 10.82 6.67
N TRP A 21 -7.00 11.08 6.28
CA TRP A 21 -6.62 12.27 5.52
C TRP A 21 -7.30 12.32 4.15
N VAL A 22 -7.38 11.20 3.44
CA VAL A 22 -8.11 11.13 2.17
C VAL A 22 -9.58 11.47 2.38
N LEU A 23 -10.18 11.04 3.51
CA LEU A 23 -11.59 11.30 3.81
C LEU A 23 -11.87 12.76 4.22
N PHE A 24 -11.07 13.31 5.14
CA PHE A 24 -11.33 14.59 5.80
C PHE A 24 -10.38 15.73 5.43
N GLY A 25 -9.25 15.44 4.79
CA GLY A 25 -8.16 16.40 4.51
C GLY A 25 -8.67 17.68 3.84
N ARG A 26 -9.48 17.54 2.80
CA ARG A 26 -10.13 18.66 2.10
C ARG A 26 -11.14 19.44 2.94
N GLY A 27 -11.81 18.79 3.89
CA GLY A 27 -12.77 19.44 4.78
C GLY A 27 -12.12 20.46 5.72
N PHE A 28 -10.88 20.23 6.13
CA PHE A 28 -10.11 21.20 6.92
C PHE A 28 -9.85 22.52 6.19
N PHE A 29 -9.87 22.50 4.85
CA PHE A 29 -9.66 23.69 4.01
C PHE A 29 -10.98 24.33 3.55
N GLY A 30 -12.12 23.87 4.06
CA GLY A 30 -13.44 24.40 3.69
C GLY A 30 -13.95 23.92 2.32
N ALA A 31 -13.30 22.92 1.71
CA ALA A 31 -13.80 22.32 0.48
C ALA A 31 -15.10 21.53 0.74
N PRO A 32 -16.03 21.47 -0.23
CA PRO A 32 -17.27 20.71 -0.08
C PRO A 32 -16.98 19.22 0.17
N LEU A 33 -17.80 18.60 1.02
CA LEU A 33 -17.94 17.15 1.12
C LEU A 33 -19.25 16.79 0.42
N GLY A 34 -19.12 16.38 -0.84
CA GLY A 34 -20.23 16.06 -1.72
C GLY A 34 -20.62 14.59 -1.65
N PHE A 35 -21.36 14.12 -2.67
CA PHE A 35 -21.75 12.71 -2.76
C PHE A 35 -20.54 11.77 -2.88
N GLN A 36 -19.39 12.28 -3.31
CA GLN A 36 -18.16 11.51 -3.39
C GLN A 36 -17.69 11.02 -2.01
N PHE A 37 -18.11 11.68 -0.93
CA PHE A 37 -17.90 11.22 0.44
C PHE A 37 -18.41 9.78 0.67
N PHE A 38 -19.57 9.41 0.11
CA PHE A 38 -20.13 8.06 0.26
C PHE A 38 -19.27 7.00 -0.44
N ALA A 39 -18.80 7.30 -1.66
CA ALA A 39 -17.87 6.42 -2.36
C ALA A 39 -16.56 6.26 -1.57
N GLN A 40 -16.07 7.34 -0.96
CA GLN A 40 -14.90 7.30 -0.10
C GLN A 40 -15.11 6.48 1.18
N LEU A 41 -16.32 6.46 1.75
CA LEU A 41 -16.63 5.64 2.92
C LEU A 41 -16.42 4.14 2.63
N LEU A 42 -16.66 3.70 1.39
CA LEU A 42 -16.36 2.35 0.94
C LEU A 42 -14.88 2.16 0.53
N PHE A 43 -14.27 3.19 -0.05
CA PHE A 43 -12.88 3.15 -0.53
C PHE A 43 -11.84 3.17 0.62
N VAL A 44 -12.14 3.89 1.70
CA VAL A 44 -11.26 4.03 2.89
C VAL A 44 -10.94 2.68 3.55
N PRO A 45 -11.90 1.77 3.81
CA PRO A 45 -11.61 0.42 4.29
C PRO A 45 -10.66 -0.36 3.38
N VAL A 46 -10.82 -0.25 2.06
CA VAL A 46 -9.95 -0.94 1.09
C VAL A 46 -8.52 -0.39 1.16
N LEU A 47 -8.37 0.93 1.21
CA LEU A 47 -7.05 1.57 1.40
C LEU A 47 -6.42 1.18 2.74
N PHE A 48 -7.22 1.15 3.80
CA PHE A 48 -6.77 0.74 5.14
C PHE A 48 -6.22 -0.68 5.13
N VAL A 49 -6.97 -1.64 4.58
CA VAL A 49 -6.52 -3.04 4.47
C VAL A 49 -5.27 -3.14 3.60
N GLY A 50 -5.23 -2.45 2.45
CA GLY A 50 -4.05 -2.44 1.57
C GLY A 50 -2.80 -1.92 2.27
N GLN A 51 -2.92 -0.83 3.04
CA GLN A 51 -1.81 -0.29 3.83
C GLN A 51 -1.41 -1.17 5.01
N ALA A 52 -2.37 -1.79 5.70
CA ALA A 52 -2.10 -2.71 6.79
C ALA A 52 -1.31 -3.92 6.30
N VAL A 53 -1.72 -4.51 5.17
CA VAL A 53 -1.01 -5.61 4.52
C VAL A 53 0.38 -5.18 4.07
N ALA A 54 0.51 -4.03 3.41
CA ALA A 54 1.80 -3.49 2.99
C ALA A 54 2.76 -3.26 4.17
N THR A 55 2.25 -2.69 5.26
CA THR A 55 3.00 -2.45 6.51
C THR A 55 3.42 -3.75 7.16
N ALA A 56 2.52 -4.73 7.26
CA ALA A 56 2.82 -6.06 7.80
C ALA A 56 3.97 -6.71 7.00
N LEU A 57 3.95 -6.61 5.67
CA LEU A 57 4.97 -7.21 4.81
C LEU A 57 6.35 -6.59 4.98
N VAL A 58 6.43 -5.26 5.04
CA VAL A 58 7.70 -4.55 5.28
C VAL A 58 8.27 -4.90 6.65
N THR A 59 7.40 -5.03 7.66
CA THR A 59 7.81 -5.24 9.05
C THR A 59 8.21 -6.69 9.33
N LEU A 60 7.43 -7.68 8.84
CA LEU A 60 7.70 -9.12 8.93
C LEU A 60 9.06 -9.48 8.33
N ARG A 61 9.42 -8.87 7.19
CA ARG A 61 10.69 -9.14 6.48
C ARG A 61 11.94 -8.77 7.27
N GLY A 62 11.90 -7.68 8.04
CA GLY A 62 13.08 -7.29 8.82
C GLY A 62 13.35 -8.22 10.02
N THR A 63 12.45 -9.14 10.35
CA THR A 63 12.56 -10.02 11.54
C THR A 63 13.45 -11.24 11.31
N ASN A 64 13.72 -11.58 10.05
CA ASN A 64 14.68 -12.63 9.70
C ASN A 64 16.12 -12.13 9.88
N ARG A 65 16.76 -12.53 10.99
CA ARG A 65 18.16 -12.20 11.34
C ARG A 65 19.18 -12.68 10.29
N ARG A 66 18.83 -13.62 9.39
CA ARG A 66 19.72 -14.22 8.39
C ARG A 66 19.79 -13.47 7.05
N THR A 67 18.79 -12.66 6.71
CA THR A 67 18.72 -11.96 5.42
C THR A 67 18.33 -10.51 5.67
N ARG A 68 19.30 -9.74 6.17
CA ARG A 68 19.14 -8.37 6.66
C ARG A 68 18.98 -7.32 5.54
N SER A 69 18.27 -7.65 4.48
CA SER A 69 17.89 -6.70 3.44
C SER A 69 16.39 -6.44 3.56
N VAL A 70 16.04 -5.35 4.25
CA VAL A 70 14.75 -4.72 3.99
C VAL A 70 14.79 -4.38 2.50
N SER A 71 13.93 -5.01 1.71
CA SER A 71 13.86 -4.74 0.28
C SER A 71 13.54 -3.27 0.12
N TRP A 72 14.55 -2.46 -0.22
CA TRP A 72 14.41 -1.02 -0.39
C TRP A 72 13.29 -0.68 -1.38
N SER A 73 13.05 -1.57 -2.34
CA SER A 73 11.90 -1.54 -3.24
C SER A 73 10.54 -1.52 -2.53
N ASP A 74 10.35 -2.36 -1.50
CA ASP A 74 9.05 -2.50 -0.81
C ASP A 74 8.79 -1.26 0.06
N SER A 75 9.85 -0.71 0.68
CA SER A 75 9.76 0.55 1.44
C SER A 75 9.55 1.76 0.52
N GLY A 76 10.18 1.78 -0.65
CA GLY A 76 9.97 2.79 -1.68
C GLY A 76 8.54 2.79 -2.20
N LEU A 77 7.98 1.61 -2.53
CA LEU A 77 6.59 1.50 -2.97
C LEU A 77 5.60 1.94 -1.89
N LEU A 78 5.88 1.64 -0.63
CA LEU A 78 5.06 2.11 0.49
C LEU A 78 5.10 3.64 0.62
N ALA A 79 6.28 4.26 0.50
CA ALA A 79 6.42 5.71 0.51
C ALA A 79 5.69 6.36 -0.69
N VAL A 80 5.76 5.75 -1.87
CA VAL A 80 5.01 6.21 -3.06
C VAL A 80 3.49 6.16 -2.81
N ALA A 81 2.99 5.07 -2.21
CA ALA A 81 1.58 4.98 -1.83
C ALA A 81 1.18 6.07 -0.82
N TRP A 82 2.06 6.40 0.13
CA TRP A 82 1.81 7.46 1.11
C TRP A 82 1.71 8.84 0.47
N ILE A 83 2.67 9.17 -0.41
CA ILE A 83 2.67 10.42 -1.16
C ILE A 83 1.42 10.51 -2.05
N GLY A 84 1.05 9.40 -2.69
CA GLY A 84 -0.19 9.30 -3.47
C GLY A 84 -1.44 9.61 -2.65
N GLN A 85 -1.57 9.07 -1.43
CA GLN A 85 -2.73 9.36 -0.58
C GLN A 85 -2.74 10.79 -0.05
N LEU A 86 -1.58 11.34 0.31
CA LEU A 86 -1.48 12.74 0.73
C LEU A 86 -1.91 13.67 -0.40
N ALA A 87 -1.39 13.44 -1.61
CA ALA A 87 -1.75 14.20 -2.80
C ALA A 87 -3.23 14.02 -3.17
N ALA A 88 -3.75 12.79 -3.10
CA ALA A 88 -5.16 12.52 -3.35
C ALA A 88 -6.04 13.35 -2.40
N GLY A 89 -5.83 13.29 -1.09
CA GLY A 89 -6.61 14.06 -0.12
C GLY A 89 -6.56 15.59 -0.32
N PHE A 90 -5.48 16.10 -0.91
CA PHE A 90 -5.29 17.53 -1.17
C PHE A 90 -5.89 18.01 -2.49
N PHE A 91 -5.74 17.24 -3.57
CA PHE A 91 -6.20 17.61 -4.91
C PHE A 91 -7.61 17.13 -5.24
N LEU A 92 -8.21 16.24 -4.44
CA LEU A 92 -9.50 15.66 -4.75
C LEU A 92 -10.61 16.71 -4.79
N VAL A 93 -11.11 16.96 -5.99
CA VAL A 93 -12.22 17.86 -6.25
C VAL A 93 -13.52 17.16 -5.91
N ASP A 94 -14.41 17.87 -5.22
CA ASP A 94 -15.75 17.41 -4.91
C ASP A 94 -16.75 18.56 -5.04
N SER A 95 -18.01 18.23 -5.29
CA SER A 95 -19.11 19.18 -5.43
C SER A 95 -20.29 18.75 -4.56
N ALA A 96 -20.86 19.71 -3.85
CA ALA A 96 -22.09 19.53 -3.09
C ALA A 96 -23.22 20.31 -3.76
N ALA A 97 -24.47 19.87 -3.57
CA ALA A 97 -25.63 20.56 -4.12
C ALA A 97 -25.60 22.07 -3.76
N GLY A 98 -25.61 22.92 -4.78
CA GLY A 98 -25.54 24.38 -4.63
C GLY A 98 -24.17 24.98 -4.33
N ARG A 99 -23.08 24.18 -4.29
CA ARG A 99 -21.71 24.67 -4.12
C ARG A 99 -20.84 24.36 -5.33
N THR A 100 -19.96 25.28 -5.68
CA THR A 100 -18.96 25.09 -6.73
C THR A 100 -17.99 23.97 -6.35
N ALA A 101 -17.55 23.22 -7.36
CA ALA A 101 -16.61 22.12 -7.17
C ALA A 101 -15.26 22.66 -6.68
N ALA A 102 -14.72 22.08 -5.60
CA ALA A 102 -13.45 22.52 -5.04
C ALA A 102 -12.70 21.36 -4.37
N SER A 103 -11.38 21.53 -4.27
CA SER A 103 -10.42 20.73 -3.50
C SER A 103 -9.67 21.65 -2.51
N ALA A 104 -8.86 21.08 -1.63
CA ALA A 104 -7.98 21.90 -0.77
C ALA A 104 -7.04 22.78 -1.60
N PHE A 105 -6.54 22.26 -2.72
CA PHE A 105 -5.68 23.01 -3.63
C PHE A 105 -6.38 24.21 -4.28
N THR A 106 -7.61 24.03 -4.78
CA THR A 106 -8.32 25.13 -5.48
C THR A 106 -8.76 26.25 -4.54
N VAL A 107 -8.80 26.02 -3.22
CA VAL A 107 -9.01 27.08 -2.23
C VAL A 107 -7.86 28.10 -2.27
N PHE A 108 -6.63 27.64 -2.51
CA PHE A 108 -5.45 28.52 -2.59
C PHE A 108 -5.12 28.94 -4.02
N ALA A 109 -5.27 28.03 -4.99
CA ALA A 109 -4.93 28.26 -6.40
C ALA A 109 -6.06 28.92 -7.21
N GLY A 110 -7.25 29.05 -6.62
CA GLY A 110 -8.45 29.57 -7.27
C GLY A 110 -9.25 28.51 -8.05
N ALA A 111 -10.53 28.83 -8.31
CA ALA A 111 -11.48 27.90 -8.94
C ALA A 111 -11.09 27.48 -10.38
N GLY A 112 -10.35 28.34 -11.10
CA GLY A 112 -9.83 28.04 -12.44
C GLY A 112 -8.83 26.88 -12.47
N ALA A 113 -8.25 26.50 -11.34
CA ALA A 113 -7.33 25.37 -11.22
C ALA A 113 -8.02 24.00 -11.05
N SER A 114 -9.36 23.97 -11.07
CA SER A 114 -10.14 22.73 -10.89
C SER A 114 -9.84 21.61 -11.91
N PRO A 115 -9.54 21.88 -13.21
CA PRO A 115 -9.17 20.81 -14.14
C PRO A 115 -7.82 20.17 -13.77
N LEU A 116 -6.83 21.00 -13.45
CA LEU A 116 -5.50 20.55 -13.01
C LEU A 116 -5.62 19.72 -11.72
N SER A 117 -6.38 20.21 -10.74
CA SER A 117 -6.60 19.50 -9.48
C SER A 117 -7.24 18.13 -9.71
N SER A 118 -8.21 18.03 -10.63
CA SER A 118 -8.87 16.76 -10.96
C SER A 118 -7.89 15.75 -11.58
N VAL A 119 -7.04 16.20 -12.51
CA VAL A 119 -6.02 15.34 -13.13
C VAL A 119 -4.99 14.87 -12.09
N LEU A 120 -4.52 15.78 -11.23
CA LEU A 120 -3.57 15.45 -10.16
C LEU A 120 -4.18 14.48 -9.14
N ALA A 121 -5.44 14.66 -8.78
CA ALA A 121 -6.15 13.74 -7.89
C ALA A 121 -6.28 12.34 -8.51
N ALA A 122 -6.69 12.25 -9.78
CA ALA A 122 -6.80 10.99 -10.48
C ALA A 122 -5.44 10.27 -10.58
N ALA A 123 -4.38 11.01 -10.93
CA ALA A 123 -3.01 10.47 -10.99
C ALA A 123 -2.55 9.97 -9.61
N ALA A 124 -2.82 10.72 -8.54
CA ALA A 124 -2.46 10.35 -7.18
C ALA A 124 -3.21 9.10 -6.68
N ILE A 125 -4.50 8.97 -7.02
CA ILE A 125 -5.30 7.78 -6.72
C ILE A 125 -4.76 6.59 -7.50
N MET A 126 -4.53 6.72 -8.81
CA MET A 126 -3.96 5.65 -9.63
C MET A 126 -2.60 5.19 -9.10
N LEU A 127 -1.72 6.14 -8.78
CA LEU A 127 -0.40 5.85 -8.22
C LEU A 127 -0.51 5.05 -6.91
N THR A 128 -1.43 5.44 -6.02
CA THR A 128 -1.70 4.74 -4.77
C THR A 128 -2.19 3.31 -5.03
N VAL A 129 -3.20 3.16 -5.87
CA VAL A 129 -3.81 1.85 -6.19
C VAL A 129 -2.79 0.92 -6.83
N VAL A 130 -2.01 1.42 -7.81
CA VAL A 130 -0.96 0.65 -8.47
C VAL A 130 0.13 0.23 -7.49
N ALA A 131 0.61 1.15 -6.64
CA ALA A 131 1.63 0.83 -5.64
C ALA A 131 1.14 -0.27 -4.67
N LEU A 132 -0.09 -0.15 -4.17
CA LEU A 132 -0.68 -1.17 -3.29
C LEU A 132 -0.89 -2.50 -4.02
N ALA A 133 -1.40 -2.47 -5.25
CA ALA A 133 -1.62 -3.67 -6.06
C ALA A 133 -0.31 -4.41 -6.35
N VAL A 134 0.76 -3.69 -6.69
CA VAL A 134 2.08 -4.29 -6.91
C VAL A 134 2.62 -4.91 -5.62
N LEU A 135 2.49 -4.23 -4.47
CA LEU A 135 2.92 -4.79 -3.17
C LEU A 135 2.17 -6.09 -2.85
N ILE A 136 0.84 -6.10 -3.04
CA ILE A 136 0.00 -7.27 -2.80
C ILE A 136 0.37 -8.41 -3.77
N ALA A 137 0.48 -8.13 -5.06
CA ALA A 137 0.82 -9.14 -6.07
C ALA A 137 2.20 -9.77 -5.81
N VAL A 138 3.19 -8.95 -5.45
CA VAL A 138 4.53 -9.41 -5.07
C VAL A 138 4.48 -10.26 -3.80
N SER A 139 3.66 -9.87 -2.83
CA SER A 139 3.45 -10.63 -1.59
C SER A 139 2.89 -12.03 -1.87
N VAL A 140 1.80 -12.11 -2.61
CA VAL A 140 1.13 -13.38 -2.94
C VAL A 140 2.08 -14.30 -3.71
N ARG A 141 2.79 -13.78 -4.72
CA ARG A 141 3.78 -14.56 -5.49
C ARG A 141 4.87 -15.14 -4.59
N ARG A 142 5.33 -14.39 -3.59
CA ARG A 142 6.35 -14.85 -2.63
C ARG A 142 5.81 -15.95 -1.72
N SER A 143 4.57 -15.83 -1.23
CA SER A 143 3.91 -16.86 -0.43
C SER A 143 3.75 -18.18 -1.20
N VAL A 144 3.32 -18.10 -2.47
CA VAL A 144 3.18 -19.27 -3.34
C VAL A 144 4.53 -19.94 -3.60
N ARG A 145 5.60 -19.18 -3.83
CA ARG A 145 6.95 -19.74 -4.01
C ARG A 145 7.46 -20.43 -2.75
N ALA A 146 7.20 -19.87 -1.57
CA ALA A 146 7.59 -20.48 -0.30
C ALA A 146 6.87 -21.82 -0.06
N LEU A 147 5.57 -21.89 -0.36
CA LEU A 147 4.79 -23.13 -0.27
C LEU A 147 5.35 -24.21 -1.22
N ARG A 148 5.61 -23.85 -2.47
CA ARG A 148 6.17 -24.78 -3.47
C ARG A 148 7.51 -25.38 -3.02
N GLN A 149 8.39 -24.58 -2.42
CA GLN A 149 9.68 -25.06 -1.91
C GLN A 149 9.51 -26.05 -0.74
N GLY A 150 8.54 -25.81 0.15
CA GLY A 150 8.22 -26.72 1.26
C GLY A 150 7.74 -28.10 0.78
N PHE A 151 6.89 -28.14 -0.24
CA PHE A 151 6.43 -29.40 -0.84
C PHE A 151 7.59 -30.20 -1.45
N VAL A 152 8.48 -29.54 -2.21
CA VAL A 152 9.65 -30.20 -2.82
C VAL A 152 10.59 -30.79 -1.76
N SER A 153 10.82 -30.09 -0.65
CA SER A 153 11.64 -30.63 0.45
C SER A 153 10.99 -31.82 1.16
N THR A 154 9.65 -31.84 1.23
CA THR A 154 8.92 -32.95 1.87
C THR A 154 8.93 -34.18 0.97
N THR A 155 8.74 -34.02 -0.34
CA THR A 155 8.84 -35.14 -1.30
C THR A 155 10.26 -35.70 -1.37
N ALA A 156 11.29 -34.85 -1.28
CA ALA A 156 12.68 -35.31 -1.26
C ALA A 156 13.03 -36.06 0.05
N ALA A 157 12.41 -35.71 1.17
CA ALA A 157 12.57 -36.44 2.43
C ALA A 157 11.81 -37.78 2.48
N LEU A 158 10.78 -37.95 1.64
CA LEU A 158 9.97 -39.17 1.53
C LEU A 158 10.51 -40.18 0.50
N ASP A 159 11.52 -39.82 -0.30
CA ASP A 159 12.22 -40.73 -1.25
C ASP A 159 13.69 -40.99 -0.83
N PRO A 160 13.97 -41.49 0.40
CA PRO A 160 15.34 -41.81 0.82
C PRO A 160 15.90 -43.07 0.13
N ASP A 161 15.04 -43.98 -0.35
CA ASP A 161 15.42 -45.29 -0.88
C ASP A 161 16.12 -45.25 -2.25
N ARG A 162 16.09 -44.12 -2.95
CA ARG A 162 16.80 -43.95 -4.23
C ARG A 162 18.32 -43.83 -4.08
N THR A 163 18.82 -43.69 -2.86
CA THR A 163 20.26 -43.53 -2.58
C THR A 163 20.97 -44.82 -2.14
N VAL A 164 20.26 -45.92 -1.89
CA VAL A 164 20.84 -47.16 -1.33
C VAL A 164 21.09 -48.26 -2.38
N THR A 165 20.55 -48.18 -3.60
CA THR A 165 20.56 -49.29 -4.58
C THR A 165 21.67 -49.28 -5.63
N VAL A 166 22.75 -48.50 -5.45
CA VAL A 166 23.96 -48.61 -6.29
C VAL A 166 25.16 -49.03 -5.44
N GLY A 167 25.06 -50.23 -4.87
CA GLY A 167 26.23 -50.97 -4.41
C GLY A 167 26.88 -51.66 -5.61
N PRO A 168 28.21 -51.56 -5.82
CA PRO A 168 28.87 -52.28 -6.89
C PRO A 168 28.83 -53.78 -6.59
N HIS A 169 28.09 -54.52 -7.39
CA HIS A 169 28.21 -55.98 -7.47
C HIS A 169 29.56 -56.30 -8.11
N SER A 170 30.56 -56.57 -7.25
CA SER A 170 31.78 -57.30 -7.56
C SER A 170 31.58 -58.79 -7.28
#